data_AF-A0A1V6YDA6-F1
#
_entry.id   AF-A0A1V6YDA6-F1
#
_cell.length_a   1.000
_cell.length_b   1.000
_cell.length_c   1.000
_cell.angle_alpha   90.00
_cell.angle_beta   90.00
_cell.angle_gamma   90.00
#
_symmetry.space_group_name_H-M   'P 1'
#
loop_
_entity.id
_entity.type
_entity.pdbx_description
1 polymer ?
#
loop_
_entity_poly.entity_id
_entity_poly.type
_entity_poly.pdbx_seq_one_letter_code
_entity_poly.pdbx_strand_id
1 'polypeptide(L)'
;MHIFLDRLFLVLVLLFSPVTAIGTSCFKVVSALVSRPSYLFDIFQREICDVGCQPTVPHWDLWTRNNTFVPAVRSLAQRMNVPHKEEALLKMGDNVALSIKESCGPMLGGGVHICSDSETLAGFGNCFKRNFLKASIKHLPVLIPMASDESCKEQLRFLESDELWDTTIPQNMRDYAKVCDSLGPYDHDEL
;
A
#
# COMPACT_ATOMS: atom_id res chain seq x y z
N MET A 1 -48.81 -0.59 23.88
CA MET A 1 -48.66 -1.66 22.86
C MET A 1 -47.70 -1.26 21.73
N HIS A 2 -47.68 -0.01 21.25
CA HIS A 2 -46.74 0.48 20.22
C HIS A 2 -45.25 0.36 20.58
N ILE A 3 -44.86 0.69 21.82
CA ILE A 3 -43.46 0.62 22.28
C ILE A 3 -42.88 -0.81 22.23
N PHE A 4 -43.72 -1.82 22.43
CA PHE A 4 -43.31 -3.22 22.37
C PHE A 4 -43.11 -3.68 20.92
N LEU A 5 -43.92 -3.16 20.00
CA LEU A 5 -43.84 -3.46 18.57
C LEU A 5 -42.59 -2.82 17.93
N ASP A 6 -42.25 -1.58 18.30
CA ASP A 6 -41.04 -0.89 17.84
C ASP A 6 -39.75 -1.58 18.31
N ARG A 7 -39.73 -2.04 19.56
CA ARG A 7 -38.59 -2.82 20.10
C ARG A 7 -38.45 -4.17 19.44
N LEU A 8 -39.56 -4.84 19.15
CA LEU A 8 -39.56 -6.10 18.42
C LEU A 8 -39.04 -5.89 16.99
N PHE A 9 -39.46 -4.82 16.33
CA PHE A 9 -39.02 -4.46 14.98
C PHE A 9 -37.53 -4.14 14.91
N LEU A 10 -36.99 -3.40 15.88
CA LEU A 10 -35.55 -3.15 16.02
C LEU A 10 -34.73 -4.43 16.23
N VAL A 11 -35.23 -5.36 17.05
CA VAL A 11 -34.58 -6.66 17.28
C VAL A 11 -34.65 -7.54 16.02
N LEU A 12 -35.77 -7.53 15.30
CA LEU A 12 -35.91 -8.22 14.01
C LEU A 12 -34.97 -7.63 12.95
N VAL A 13 -34.83 -6.31 12.85
CA VAL A 13 -33.89 -5.67 11.91
C VAL A 13 -32.43 -6.02 12.26
N LEU A 14 -32.07 -6.17 13.53
CA LEU A 14 -30.73 -6.63 13.94
C LEU A 14 -30.48 -8.12 13.66
N LEU A 15 -31.51 -8.97 13.76
CA LEU A 15 -31.42 -10.40 13.49
C LEU A 15 -31.43 -10.75 11.98
N PHE A 16 -32.10 -9.93 11.17
CA PHE A 16 -32.21 -10.12 9.72
C PHE A 16 -31.31 -9.19 8.89
N SER A 17 -30.57 -8.28 9.53
CA SER A 17 -29.47 -7.61 8.85
C SER A 17 -28.45 -8.69 8.49
N PRO A 18 -28.14 -8.90 7.20
CA PRO A 18 -26.92 -9.59 6.86
C PRO A 18 -25.81 -8.65 7.31
N VAL A 19 -25.38 -8.79 8.56
CA VAL A 19 -24.06 -8.32 8.96
C VAL A 19 -23.16 -9.13 8.06
N THR A 20 -22.78 -8.56 6.93
CA THR A 20 -21.63 -8.97 6.15
C THR A 20 -20.47 -8.67 7.08
N ALA A 21 -20.27 -9.58 8.05
CA ALA A 21 -19.23 -9.47 9.03
C ALA A 21 -17.96 -9.42 8.21
N ILE A 22 -17.33 -8.24 8.20
CA ILE A 22 -15.93 -8.11 7.78
C ILE A 22 -15.21 -9.14 8.63
N GLY A 23 -14.89 -10.28 8.01
CA GLY A 23 -14.40 -11.42 8.75
C GLY A 23 -13.09 -11.05 9.43
N THR A 24 -12.75 -11.76 10.51
CA THR A 24 -11.51 -11.50 11.26
C THR A 24 -10.26 -11.53 10.36
N SER A 25 -10.34 -12.21 9.21
CA SER A 25 -9.32 -12.24 8.16
C SER A 25 -8.96 -10.85 7.62
N CYS A 26 -9.93 -9.94 7.45
CA CYS A 26 -9.65 -8.60 6.92
C CYS A 26 -8.89 -7.73 7.93
N PHE A 27 -9.13 -7.91 9.24
CA PHE A 27 -8.30 -7.28 10.27
C PHE A 27 -6.87 -7.84 10.28
N LYS A 28 -6.71 -9.14 10.01
CA LYS A 28 -5.38 -9.77 9.87
C LYS A 28 -4.62 -9.24 8.66
N VAL A 29 -5.29 -8.96 7.54
CA VAL A 29 -4.68 -8.31 6.36
C VAL A 29 -4.08 -6.95 6.73
N VAL A 30 -4.83 -6.11 7.45
CA VAL A 30 -4.32 -4.81 7.91
C VAL A 30 -3.09 -5.00 8.81
N SER A 31 -3.15 -5.96 9.75
CA SER A 31 -2.02 -6.29 10.63
C SER A 31 -0.78 -6.77 9.85
N ALA A 32 -0.96 -7.65 8.86
CA ALA A 32 0.11 -8.15 8.02
C ALA A 32 0.81 -7.01 7.25
N LEU A 33 0.05 -6.07 6.66
CA LEU A 33 0.60 -4.92 5.96
C LEU A 33 1.44 -3.98 6.85
N VAL A 34 1.05 -3.80 8.12
CA VAL A 34 1.74 -2.85 9.02
C VAL A 34 2.84 -3.47 9.88
N SER A 35 2.97 -4.80 9.90
CA SER A 35 3.91 -5.54 10.75
C SER A 35 5.31 -5.72 10.16
N ARG A 36 5.48 -5.59 8.84
CA ARG A 36 6.77 -5.76 8.15
C ARG A 36 7.53 -4.51 7.63
N PRO A 37 7.26 -3.25 8.06
CA PRO A 37 8.01 -2.09 7.58
C PRO A 37 9.53 -2.22 7.76
N SER A 38 10.01 -2.68 8.92
CA SER A 38 11.45 -2.83 9.16
C SER A 38 12.09 -3.80 8.19
N TYR A 39 11.45 -4.95 7.93
CA TYR A 39 11.94 -5.91 6.94
C TYR A 39 11.99 -5.31 5.52
N LEU A 40 10.96 -4.55 5.13
CA LEU A 40 10.95 -3.86 3.85
C LEU A 40 12.09 -2.83 3.74
N PHE A 41 12.41 -2.13 4.83
CA PHE A 41 13.53 -1.18 4.86
C PHE A 41 14.88 -1.87 4.81
N ASP A 42 15.05 -3.02 5.46
CA ASP A 42 16.29 -3.79 5.38
C ASP A 42 16.55 -4.27 3.95
N ILE A 43 15.51 -4.72 3.24
CA ILE A 43 15.61 -5.07 1.82
C ILE A 43 15.90 -3.80 0.99
N PHE A 44 15.23 -2.68 1.26
CA PHE A 44 15.46 -1.42 0.54
C PHE A 44 16.91 -0.95 0.70
N GLN A 45 17.45 -0.98 1.92
CA GLN A 45 18.85 -0.66 2.18
C GLN A 45 19.76 -1.56 1.34
N ARG A 46 19.59 -2.88 1.43
CA ARG A 46 20.47 -3.86 0.76
C ARG A 46 20.39 -3.83 -0.76
N GLU A 47 19.19 -3.80 -1.31
CA GLU A 47 18.98 -3.97 -2.76
C GLU A 47 19.04 -2.63 -3.52
N ILE A 48 18.96 -1.48 -2.83
CA ILE A 48 18.93 -0.15 -3.46
C ILE A 48 20.03 0.75 -2.91
N CYS A 49 20.07 1.02 -1.60
CA CYS A 49 21.03 1.98 -1.06
C CYS A 49 22.48 1.47 -1.10
N ASP A 50 22.72 0.22 -0.70
CA ASP A 50 24.06 -0.38 -0.64
C ASP A 50 24.69 -0.58 -2.03
N VAL A 51 23.88 -0.58 -3.09
CA VAL A 51 24.34 -0.69 -4.48
C VAL A 51 24.56 0.68 -5.13
N GLY A 52 24.42 1.78 -4.39
CA GLY A 52 24.80 3.13 -4.80
C GLY A 52 23.68 3.99 -5.36
N CYS A 53 22.44 3.49 -5.43
CA CYS A 53 21.33 4.29 -5.93
C CYS A 53 21.05 5.50 -5.03
N GLN A 54 20.51 6.55 -5.66
CA GLN A 54 20.08 7.78 -5.00
C GLN A 54 18.59 8.03 -5.23
N PRO A 55 17.68 7.24 -4.61
CA PRO A 55 16.25 7.36 -4.85
C PRO A 55 15.69 8.72 -4.40
N THR A 56 14.94 9.36 -5.26
CA THR A 56 14.18 10.56 -4.92
C THR A 56 12.68 10.26 -4.94
N VAL A 57 11.88 11.10 -4.28
CA VAL A 57 10.41 10.97 -4.24
C VAL A 57 9.79 10.86 -5.65
N PRO A 58 10.24 11.63 -6.65
CA PRO A 58 9.71 11.52 -8.00
C PRO A 58 10.00 10.22 -8.75
N HIS A 59 10.95 9.39 -8.30
CA HIS A 59 11.18 8.09 -8.92
C HIS A 59 9.95 7.17 -8.85
N TRP A 60 9.00 7.49 -7.96
CA TRP A 60 7.67 6.91 -8.00
C TRP A 60 7.00 7.07 -9.37
N ASP A 61 6.93 8.30 -9.90
CA ASP A 61 6.26 8.60 -11.17
C ASP A 61 7.11 8.14 -12.36
N LEU A 62 8.42 8.30 -12.26
CA LEU A 62 9.35 7.98 -13.34
C LEU A 62 9.47 6.46 -13.59
N TRP A 63 9.36 5.64 -12.54
CA TRP A 63 9.61 4.20 -12.68
C TRP A 63 8.70 3.32 -11.82
N THR A 64 8.64 3.55 -10.51
CA THR A 64 8.03 2.60 -9.56
C THR A 64 6.56 2.32 -9.87
N ARG A 65 5.77 3.36 -10.18
CA ARG A 65 4.34 3.21 -10.44
C ARG A 65 4.07 2.23 -11.56
N ASN A 66 4.70 2.43 -12.72
CA ASN A 66 4.39 1.67 -13.93
C ASN A 66 5.10 0.32 -14.01
N ASN A 67 6.27 0.19 -13.36
CA ASN A 67 7.07 -1.05 -13.42
C ASN A 67 6.81 -2.00 -12.24
N THR A 68 6.29 -1.51 -11.12
CA THR A 68 6.05 -2.35 -9.93
C THR A 68 4.60 -2.33 -9.48
N PHE A 69 4.04 -1.15 -9.19
CA PHE A 69 2.74 -1.03 -8.55
C PHE A 69 1.60 -1.44 -9.49
N VAL A 70 1.57 -0.92 -10.71
CA VAL A 70 0.53 -1.26 -11.71
C VAL A 70 0.53 -2.77 -12.03
N PRO A 71 1.67 -3.42 -12.33
CA PRO A 71 1.72 -4.88 -12.50
C PRO A 71 1.25 -5.66 -11.26
N ALA A 72 1.63 -5.22 -10.05
CA ALA A 72 1.21 -5.88 -8.81
C ALA A 72 -0.31 -5.79 -8.60
N VAL A 73 -0.92 -4.63 -8.85
CA VAL A 73 -2.37 -4.45 -8.78
C VAL A 73 -3.09 -5.32 -9.80
N ARG A 74 -2.58 -5.39 -11.04
CA ARG A 74 -3.14 -6.26 -12.09
C ARG A 74 -3.10 -7.73 -11.69
N SER A 75 -1.95 -8.20 -11.23
CA SER A 75 -1.76 -9.58 -10.77
C SER A 75 -2.72 -9.90 -9.61
N LEU A 76 -2.83 -8.99 -8.64
CA LEU A 76 -3.74 -9.14 -7.51
C LEU A 76 -5.21 -9.18 -7.96
N ALA A 77 -5.64 -8.26 -8.83
CA ALA A 77 -7.01 -8.20 -9.33
C ALA A 77 -7.40 -9.47 -10.12
N GLN A 78 -6.46 -10.01 -10.91
CA GLN A 78 -6.63 -11.28 -11.62
C GLN A 78 -6.73 -12.47 -10.65
N ARG A 79 -5.79 -12.57 -9.70
CA ARG A 79 -5.75 -13.66 -8.71
C ARG A 79 -7.00 -13.70 -7.83
N MET A 80 -7.53 -12.53 -7.47
CA MET A 80 -8.76 -12.40 -6.69
C MET A 80 -10.04 -12.48 -7.54
N ASN A 81 -9.94 -12.69 -8.85
CA ASN A 81 -11.07 -12.72 -9.80
C ASN A 81 -11.97 -11.47 -9.72
N VAL A 82 -11.36 -10.29 -9.57
CA VAL A 82 -12.03 -8.98 -9.50
C VAL A 82 -11.42 -7.97 -10.49
N PRO A 83 -11.28 -8.29 -11.79
CA PRO A 83 -10.64 -7.39 -12.76
C PRO A 83 -11.36 -6.03 -12.87
N HIS A 84 -12.67 -5.99 -12.67
CA HIS A 84 -13.48 -4.77 -12.62
C HIS A 84 -13.16 -3.82 -11.45
N LYS A 85 -12.21 -4.19 -10.57
CA LYS A 85 -11.75 -3.39 -9.43
C LYS A 85 -10.33 -2.88 -9.58
N GLU A 86 -9.63 -3.21 -10.68
CA GLU A 86 -8.26 -2.75 -10.95
C GLU A 86 -8.16 -1.22 -10.85
N GLU A 87 -9.05 -0.49 -11.53
CA GLU A 87 -9.04 0.97 -11.55
C GLU A 87 -9.17 1.58 -10.14
N ALA A 88 -10.03 1.01 -9.29
CA ALA A 88 -10.21 1.47 -7.92
C ALA A 88 -8.95 1.27 -7.06
N LEU A 89 -8.26 0.14 -7.26
CA LEU A 89 -7.00 -0.17 -6.58
C LEU A 89 -5.86 0.73 -7.08
N LEU A 90 -5.78 0.98 -8.39
CA LEU A 90 -4.80 1.91 -8.97
C LEU A 90 -5.00 3.32 -8.43
N LYS A 91 -6.25 3.83 -8.47
CA LYS A 91 -6.60 5.15 -7.93
C LYS A 91 -6.29 5.28 -6.45
N MET A 92 -6.53 4.23 -5.67
CA MET A 92 -6.14 4.20 -4.26
C MET A 92 -4.62 4.34 -4.11
N GLY A 93 -3.82 3.55 -4.83
CA GLY A 93 -2.37 3.64 -4.73
C GLY A 93 -1.81 4.99 -5.17
N ASP A 94 -2.37 5.58 -6.23
CA ASP A 94 -1.99 6.92 -6.70
C ASP A 94 -2.28 7.99 -5.64
N ASN A 95 -3.46 7.94 -5.01
CA ASN A 95 -3.81 8.86 -3.94
C ASN A 95 -2.94 8.66 -2.68
N VAL A 96 -2.60 7.42 -2.35
CA VAL A 96 -1.68 7.11 -1.25
C VAL A 96 -0.28 7.66 -1.56
N ALA A 97 0.21 7.44 -2.78
CA ALA A 97 1.50 7.97 -3.22
C ALA A 97 1.52 9.49 -3.16
N LEU A 98 0.49 10.18 -3.68
CA LEU A 98 0.36 11.64 -3.58
C LEU A 98 0.45 12.12 -2.12
N SER A 99 -0.31 11.50 -1.21
CA SER A 99 -0.27 11.87 0.21
C SER A 99 1.11 11.68 0.84
N ILE A 100 1.86 10.65 0.42
CA ILE A 100 3.22 10.39 0.91
C ILE A 100 4.19 11.42 0.33
N LYS A 101 4.08 11.76 -0.96
CA LYS A 101 4.90 12.82 -1.58
C LYS A 101 4.73 14.14 -0.85
N GLU A 102 3.49 14.56 -0.61
CA GLU A 102 3.18 15.81 0.09
C GLU A 102 3.65 15.81 1.55
N SER A 103 3.48 14.69 2.26
CA SER A 103 3.73 14.64 3.71
C SER A 103 5.18 14.29 4.07
N CYS A 104 5.87 13.53 3.22
CA CYS A 104 7.19 12.99 3.49
C CYS A 104 8.27 13.57 2.56
N GLY A 105 7.89 14.02 1.35
CA GLY A 105 8.82 14.64 0.41
C GLY A 105 9.56 15.86 0.94
N PRO A 106 8.91 16.78 1.71
CA PRO A 106 9.61 17.92 2.30
C PRO A 106 10.79 17.57 3.21
N MET A 107 10.81 16.35 3.77
CA MET A 107 11.93 15.87 4.61
C MET A 107 13.22 15.67 3.81
N LEU A 108 13.11 15.48 2.50
CA LEU A 108 14.23 15.24 1.59
C LEU A 108 14.75 16.54 0.94
N GLY A 109 14.24 17.70 1.34
CA GLY A 109 14.74 19.04 0.99
C GLY A 109 15.41 19.16 -0.38
N GLY A 110 14.63 19.27 -1.46
CA GLY A 110 15.05 19.72 -2.81
C GLY A 110 16.24 19.03 -3.51
N GLY A 111 16.88 18.04 -2.89
CA GLY A 111 18.12 17.43 -3.39
C GLY A 111 18.73 16.36 -2.49
N VAL A 112 18.15 16.08 -1.31
CA VAL A 112 18.54 14.92 -0.50
C VAL A 112 17.79 13.70 -1.04
N HIS A 113 18.51 12.61 -1.30
CA HIS A 113 17.89 11.34 -1.70
C HIS A 113 17.63 10.46 -0.48
N ILE A 114 16.68 9.51 -0.60
CA ILE A 114 16.25 8.63 0.49
C ILE A 114 17.42 7.85 1.11
N CYS A 115 18.42 7.49 0.31
CA CYS A 115 19.62 6.75 0.72
C CYS A 115 20.81 7.63 1.15
N SER A 116 20.61 8.92 1.48
CA SER A 116 21.73 9.83 1.82
C SER A 116 22.51 9.36 3.05
N ASP A 117 21.79 8.85 4.04
CA ASP A 117 22.30 8.34 5.29
C ASP A 117 21.21 7.50 5.99
N SER A 118 21.60 6.74 7.02
CA SER A 118 20.68 5.85 7.74
C SER A 118 19.57 6.60 8.49
N GLU A 119 19.82 7.83 8.95
CA GLU A 119 18.81 8.64 9.66
C GLU A 119 17.74 9.13 8.69
N THR A 120 18.15 9.59 7.51
CA THR A 120 17.25 10.00 6.42
C THR A 120 16.40 8.83 5.93
N LEU A 121 16.99 7.65 5.67
CA LEU A 121 16.22 6.46 5.28
C LEU A 121 15.19 6.09 6.35
N ALA A 122 15.61 6.02 7.61
CA ALA A 122 14.71 5.69 8.72
C ALA A 122 13.62 6.75 8.91
N GLY A 123 13.96 8.04 8.79
CA GLY A 123 13.03 9.15 8.88
C GLY A 123 11.96 9.12 7.79
N PHE A 124 12.39 8.96 6.53
CA PHE A 124 11.49 8.82 5.39
C PHE A 124 10.62 7.57 5.54
N GLY A 125 11.21 6.43 5.90
CA GLY A 125 10.48 5.17 6.11
C GLY A 125 9.41 5.26 7.20
N ASN A 126 9.70 5.91 8.31
CA ASN A 126 8.72 6.14 9.38
C ASN A 126 7.58 7.08 8.93
N CYS A 127 7.91 8.13 8.19
CA CYS A 127 6.90 9.01 7.61
C CYS A 127 6.01 8.25 6.60
N PHE A 128 6.62 7.46 5.72
CA PHE A 128 5.94 6.61 4.74
C PHE A 128 4.95 5.69 5.44
N LYS A 129 5.39 4.92 6.45
CA LYS A 129 4.54 3.98 7.20
C LYS A 129 3.30 4.66 7.77
N ARG A 130 3.49 5.81 8.45
CA ARG A 130 2.41 6.55 9.10
C ARG A 130 1.40 7.07 8.08
N ASN A 131 1.87 7.65 6.99
CA ASN A 131 0.99 8.24 5.98
C ASN A 131 0.35 7.20 5.06
N PHE A 132 1.04 6.10 4.75
CA PHE A 132 0.47 4.97 4.03
C PHE A 132 -0.77 4.43 4.74
N LEU A 133 -0.67 4.13 6.05
CA LEU A 133 -1.80 3.64 6.83
C LEU A 133 -2.93 4.67 6.89
N LYS A 134 -2.60 5.93 7.20
CA LYS A 134 -3.57 7.03 7.29
C LYS A 134 -4.32 7.24 5.97
N ALA A 135 -3.62 7.23 4.84
CA ALA A 135 -4.20 7.40 3.52
C ALA A 135 -5.04 6.17 3.12
N SER A 136 -4.54 4.96 3.36
CA SER A 136 -5.27 3.71 3.07
C SER A 136 -6.60 3.62 3.82
N ILE A 137 -6.67 4.07 5.08
CA ILE A 137 -7.92 4.10 5.86
C ILE A 137 -9.00 4.92 5.16
N LYS A 138 -8.66 6.03 4.49
CA LYS A 138 -9.63 6.85 3.75
C LYS A 138 -10.27 6.11 2.57
N HIS A 139 -9.62 5.06 2.07
CA HIS A 139 -10.10 4.26 0.97
C HIS A 139 -10.91 3.03 1.41
N LEU A 140 -10.97 2.73 2.70
CA LEU A 140 -11.75 1.60 3.23
C LEU A 140 -13.20 1.57 2.72
N PRO A 141 -13.97 2.68 2.63
CA PRO A 141 -15.34 2.62 2.12
C PRO A 141 -15.45 2.06 0.70
N VAL A 142 -14.46 2.31 -0.16
CA VAL A 142 -14.42 1.81 -1.54
C VAL A 142 -13.96 0.34 -1.59
N LEU A 143 -13.10 -0.06 -0.64
CA LEU A 143 -12.55 -1.42 -0.56
C LEU A 143 -13.43 -2.40 0.22
N ILE A 144 -14.25 -1.92 1.17
CA ILE A 144 -15.14 -2.75 2.00
C ILE A 144 -16.06 -3.63 1.12
N PRO A 145 -16.69 -3.13 0.04
CA PRO A 145 -17.46 -3.97 -0.87
C PRO A 145 -16.64 -5.08 -1.55
N MET A 146 -15.31 -5.00 -1.53
CA MET A 146 -14.38 -6.01 -2.05
C MET A 146 -13.86 -6.96 -0.95
N ALA A 147 -14.12 -6.66 0.32
CA ALA A 147 -13.55 -7.32 1.49
C ALA A 147 -14.46 -8.45 2.02
N SER A 148 -14.79 -9.42 1.17
CA SER A 148 -15.37 -10.68 1.65
C SER A 148 -14.34 -11.43 2.51
N ASP A 149 -14.78 -12.26 3.47
CA ASP A 149 -13.84 -13.04 4.31
C ASP A 149 -12.94 -13.94 3.45
N GLU A 150 -13.45 -14.51 2.35
CA GLU A 150 -12.65 -15.29 1.41
C GLU A 150 -11.64 -14.43 0.63
N SER A 151 -12.05 -13.24 0.17
CA SER A 151 -11.12 -12.28 -0.45
C SER A 151 -10.01 -11.90 0.53
N CYS A 152 -10.34 -11.71 1.81
CA CYS A 152 -9.37 -11.36 2.84
C CYS A 152 -8.44 -12.53 3.20
N LYS A 153 -8.92 -13.78 3.19
CA LYS A 153 -8.06 -14.97 3.34
C LYS A 153 -7.08 -15.12 2.20
N GLU A 154 -7.50 -14.85 0.97
CA GLU A 154 -6.61 -14.90 -0.19
C GLU A 154 -5.57 -13.77 -0.14
N GLN A 155 -5.99 -12.55 0.21
CA GLN A 155 -5.06 -11.43 0.43
C GLN A 155 -4.06 -11.75 1.54
N LEU A 156 -4.52 -12.32 2.66
CA LEU A 156 -3.65 -12.72 3.75
C LEU A 156 -2.64 -13.78 3.31
N ARG A 157 -3.08 -14.82 2.58
CA ARG A 157 -2.18 -15.85 2.01
C ARG A 157 -1.12 -15.26 1.09
N PHE A 158 -1.49 -14.28 0.25
CA PHE A 158 -0.53 -13.58 -0.59
C PHE A 158 0.47 -12.76 0.24
N LEU A 159 -0.02 -12.00 1.23
CA LEU A 159 0.81 -11.19 2.12
C LEU A 159 1.67 -12.01 3.09
N GLU A 160 1.35 -13.28 3.33
CA GLU A 160 2.16 -14.18 4.12
C GLU A 160 3.13 -15.00 3.27
N SER A 161 3.04 -14.91 1.94
CA SER A 161 3.86 -15.73 1.04
C SER A 161 5.31 -15.27 0.96
N ASP A 162 6.24 -16.23 1.03
CA ASP A 162 7.67 -16.00 0.83
C ASP A 162 7.96 -15.53 -0.61
N GLU A 163 7.15 -15.94 -1.58
CA GLU A 163 7.25 -15.47 -2.97
C GLU A 163 7.15 -13.94 -3.07
N LEU A 164 6.24 -13.32 -2.31
CA LEU A 164 6.12 -11.86 -2.29
C LEU A 164 7.35 -11.21 -1.64
N TRP A 165 7.70 -11.68 -0.45
CA TRP A 165 8.65 -11.00 0.44
C TRP A 165 10.12 -11.28 0.13
N ASP A 166 10.43 -12.47 -0.36
CA ASP A 166 11.81 -12.93 -0.56
C ASP A 166 12.20 -12.98 -2.03
N THR A 167 11.22 -12.96 -2.94
CA THR A 167 11.46 -12.98 -4.39
C THR A 167 10.96 -11.70 -5.06
N THR A 168 9.66 -11.43 -5.01
CA THR A 168 9.03 -10.39 -5.84
C THR A 168 9.47 -8.99 -5.45
N ILE A 169 9.36 -8.65 -4.15
CA ILE A 169 9.77 -7.34 -3.63
C ILE A 169 11.27 -7.10 -3.85
N PRO A 170 12.18 -8.01 -3.43
CA PRO A 170 13.61 -7.83 -3.68
C PRO A 170 13.95 -7.73 -5.18
N GLN A 171 13.30 -8.52 -6.04
CA GLN A 171 13.57 -8.48 -7.47
C GLN A 171 13.16 -7.13 -8.09
N ASN A 172 11.98 -6.61 -7.73
CA ASN A 172 11.55 -5.28 -8.16
C ASN A 172 12.52 -4.18 -7.70
N MET A 173 13.07 -4.28 -6.49
CA MET A 173 14.07 -3.35 -5.97
C MET A 173 15.40 -3.44 -6.75
N ARG A 174 15.85 -4.65 -7.09
CA ARG A 174 17.02 -4.84 -7.96
C ARG A 174 16.81 -4.30 -9.37
N ASP A 175 15.62 -4.49 -9.93
CA ASP A 175 15.31 -4.01 -11.27
C ASP A 175 15.22 -2.49 -11.32
N TYR A 176 14.68 -1.86 -10.27
CA TYR A 176 14.79 -0.44 -10.05
C TYR A 176 16.25 0.02 -9.94
N ALA A 177 17.06 -0.69 -9.14
CA ALA A 177 18.43 -0.30 -8.89
C ALA A 177 19.31 -0.30 -10.16
N LYS A 178 18.99 -1.15 -11.15
CA LYS A 178 19.68 -1.16 -12.46
C LYS A 178 19.49 0.12 -13.26
N VAL A 179 18.46 0.91 -12.99
CA VAL A 179 18.10 2.09 -13.79
C VAL A 179 18.02 3.38 -12.99
N CYS A 180 18.15 3.33 -11.66
CA CYS A 180 17.91 4.45 -10.75
C CYS A 180 18.72 5.71 -11.11
N ASP A 181 19.97 5.56 -11.55
CA ASP A 181 20.86 6.68 -11.90
C ASP A 181 20.52 7.32 -13.25
N SER A 182 19.69 6.66 -14.06
CA SER A 182 19.21 7.16 -15.35
C SER A 182 17.85 7.86 -15.25
N LEU A 183 17.19 7.77 -14.08
CA LEU A 183 15.96 8.48 -13.80
C LEU A 183 16.36 9.91 -13.42
N GLY A 184 16.19 10.85 -14.35
CA GLY A 184 16.57 12.24 -14.13
C GLY A 184 15.85 12.89 -12.94
N PRO A 185 16.29 14.07 -12.49
CA PRO A 185 15.51 14.86 -11.54
C PRO A 185 14.15 15.16 -12.18
N TYR A 186 13.07 14.95 -11.45
CA TYR A 186 11.74 15.34 -11.91
C TYR A 186 11.62 16.85 -11.78
N ASP A 187 11.34 17.53 -12.89
CA ASP A 187 11.04 18.95 -12.88
C ASP A 187 9.75 19.18 -12.07
N HIS A 188 9.89 19.94 -10.98
CA HIS A 188 8.82 20.26 -10.03
C HIS A 188 7.78 21.26 -10.58
N ASP A 189 7.91 21.69 -11.84
CA ASP A 189 7.10 22.77 -12.44
C ASP A 189 5.74 22.30 -13.02
N GLU A 190 5.37 21.02 -12.88
CA GLU A 190 4.07 20.48 -13.35
C GLU A 190 3.09 20.11 -12.22
N LEU A 191 3.18 20.76 -11.04
CA LEU A 191 2.16 20.67 -9.97
C LEU A 191 1.38 21.98 -9.80
#